data_AF-A0A4D6NFD2-F1
#
_entry.id   AF-A0A4D6NFD2-F1
#
_cell.length_a   1.000
_cell.length_b   1.000
_cell.length_c   1.000
_cell.angle_alpha   90.00
_cell.angle_beta   90.00
_cell.angle_gamma   90.00
#
_symmetry.space_group_name_H-M   'P 1'
#
loop_
_entity.id
_entity.type
_entity.pdbx_description
1 polymer ?
#
loop_
_entity_poly.entity_id
_entity_poly.type
_entity_poly.pdbx_seq_one_letter_code
_entity_poly.pdbx_strand_id
1 'polypeptide(L)'
;MESLQGLKAKLKERGERIEELEVELQQVKEEFVEKEKSWLGLEEKLVNEAAATYGVGFEAALEQVRLLCPSADVSAADASKIVRDGRLVEE
;
A
#
# COMPACT_ATOMS: atom_id res chain seq x y z
N MET A 1 -43.25 21.46 30.51
CA MET A 1 -42.03 21.30 31.33
C MET A 1 -41.73 19.82 31.41
N GLU A 2 -40.53 19.38 31.03
CA GLU A 2 -40.13 17.99 31.23
C GLU A 2 -40.03 17.69 32.73
N SER A 3 -40.53 16.53 33.14
CA SER A 3 -40.43 16.12 34.54
C SER A 3 -38.97 15.76 34.88
N LEU A 4 -38.58 15.97 36.13
CA LEU A 4 -37.25 15.65 36.63
C LEU A 4 -36.91 14.16 36.45
N GLN A 5 -37.93 13.30 36.45
CA GLN A 5 -37.82 11.87 36.12
C GLN A 5 -37.53 11.63 34.63
N GLY A 6 -38.15 12.40 33.72
CA GLY A 6 -37.87 12.34 32.28
C GLY A 6 -36.43 12.75 31.94
N LEU A 7 -35.92 13.79 32.61
CA LEU A 7 -34.52 14.20 32.49
C LEU A 7 -33.54 13.13 32.99
N LYS A 8 -33.86 12.46 34.10
CA LYS A 8 -33.05 11.37 34.65
C LYS A 8 -32.99 10.15 33.72
N ALA A 9 -34.10 9.80 33.08
CA ALA A 9 -34.15 8.72 32.10
C ALA A 9 -33.28 9.02 30.87
N LYS A 10 -33.40 10.23 30.31
CA LYS A 10 -32.58 10.68 29.17
C LYS A 10 -31.09 10.73 29.49
N LEU A 11 -30.72 11.11 30.71
CA LEU A 11 -29.32 11.13 31.14
C LEU A 11 -28.75 9.70 31.19
N LYS A 12 -29.52 8.74 31.69
CA LYS A 12 -29.12 7.32 31.73
C LYS A 12 -28.93 6.75 30.32
N GLU A 13 -29.91 6.97 29.45
CA GLU A 13 -29.87 6.53 28.04
C GLU A 13 -28.66 7.12 27.30
N ARG A 14 -28.37 8.41 27.51
CA ARG A 14 -27.18 9.05 26.93
C ARG A 14 -25.87 8.49 27.50
N GLY A 15 -25.84 8.17 28.79
CA GLY A 15 -24.68 7.54 29.42
C GLY A 15 -24.37 6.18 28.81
N GLU A 16 -25.39 5.32 28.69
CA GLU A 16 -25.28 4.01 28.04
C GLU A 16 -24.82 4.14 26.58
N ARG A 17 -25.36 5.13 25.85
CA ARG A 17 -24.96 5.40 24.46
C ARG A 17 -23.52 5.88 24.33
N ILE A 18 -23.02 6.64 25.30
CA ILE A 18 -21.61 7.09 25.31
C ILE A 18 -20.70 5.89 25.54
N GLU A 19 -21.03 5.02 26.51
CA GLU A 19 -20.25 3.81 26.78
C GLU A 19 -20.19 2.88 25.55
N GLU A 20 -21.32 2.67 24.87
CA GLU A 20 -21.37 1.92 23.60
C GLU A 20 -20.44 2.53 22.54
N LEU A 21 -20.52 3.84 22.32
CA LEU A 21 -19.70 4.53 21.33
C LEU A 21 -18.20 4.53 21.68
N GLU A 22 -17.84 4.57 22.96
CA GLU A 22 -16.45 4.46 23.40
C GLU A 22 -15.88 3.08 23.08
N VAL A 23 -16.68 2.03 23.26
CA VAL A 23 -16.31 0.65 22.90
C VAL A 23 -16.15 0.50 21.39
N GLU A 24 -17.12 0.98 20.60
CA GLU A 24 -17.05 0.95 19.13
C GLU A 24 -15.83 1.73 18.61
N LEU A 25 -15.56 2.92 19.18
CA LEU A 25 -14.41 3.73 18.80
C LEU A 25 -13.09 3.01 19.08
N GLN A 26 -13.00 2.29 20.20
CA GLN A 26 -11.81 1.52 20.55
C GLN A 26 -11.59 0.36 19.58
N GLN A 27 -12.66 -0.37 19.21
CA GLN A 27 -12.59 -1.44 18.21
C GLN A 27 -12.13 -0.91 16.85
N VAL A 28 -12.71 0.19 16.37
CA VAL A 28 -12.32 0.79 15.08
C VAL A 28 -10.86 1.24 15.08
N LYS A 29 -10.35 1.77 16.21
CA LYS A 29 -8.93 2.13 16.34
C LYS A 29 -8.02 0.90 16.23
N GLU A 30 -8.38 -0.19 16.88
CA GLU A 30 -7.61 -1.43 16.84
C GLU A 30 -7.61 -2.03 15.43
N GLU A 31 -8.78 -2.10 14.79
CA GLU A 31 -8.91 -2.54 13.40
C GLU A 31 -8.09 -1.67 12.44
N PHE A 32 -8.09 -0.35 12.65
CA PHE A 32 -7.30 0.56 11.82
C PHE A 32 -5.81 0.28 11.93
N VAL A 33 -5.29 0.11 13.15
CA VAL A 33 -3.86 -0.21 13.39
C VAL A 33 -3.47 -1.55 12.76
N GLU A 34 -4.33 -2.56 12.86
CA GLU A 34 -4.06 -3.86 12.25
C GLU A 34 -4.06 -3.77 10.71
N LYS A 35 -5.03 -3.04 10.15
CA LYS A 35 -5.15 -2.84 8.71
C LYS A 35 -3.98 -2.03 8.14
N GLU A 36 -3.53 -1.00 8.85
CA GLU A 36 -2.36 -0.21 8.47
C GLU A 36 -1.09 -1.09 8.40
N LYS A 37 -0.84 -1.93 9.41
CA LYS A 37 0.26 -2.89 9.39
C LYS A 37 0.17 -3.88 8.22
N SER A 38 -1.03 -4.41 7.96
CA SER A 38 -1.26 -5.31 6.83
C SER A 38 -1.02 -4.62 5.49
N TRP A 39 -1.40 -3.35 5.35
CA TRP A 39 -1.19 -2.57 4.14
C TRP A 39 0.29 -2.32 3.88
N LEU A 40 1.05 -1.91 4.89
CA LEU A 40 2.50 -1.70 4.78
C LEU A 40 3.23 -3.00 4.37
N GLY A 41 2.86 -4.14 4.97
CA GLY A 41 3.44 -5.43 4.59
C GLY A 41 3.07 -5.87 3.17
N LEU A 42 1.85 -5.55 2.72
CA LEU A 42 1.44 -5.82 1.33
C LEU A 42 2.18 -4.92 0.34
N GLU A 43 2.34 -3.63 0.67
CA GLU A 43 3.09 -2.67 -0.15
C GLU A 43 4.53 -3.12 -0.34
N GLU A 44 5.24 -3.46 0.74
CA GLU A 44 6.62 -3.98 0.67
C GLU A 44 6.70 -5.25 -0.20
N LYS A 45 5.76 -6.18 -0.03
CA LYS A 45 5.71 -7.41 -0.83
C LYS A 45 5.53 -7.08 -2.32
N LEU A 46 4.61 -6.19 -2.66
CA LEU A 46 4.34 -5.81 -4.05
C LEU A 46 5.52 -5.07 -4.68
N VAL A 47 6.19 -4.19 -3.95
CA VAL A 47 7.42 -3.52 -4.41
C VAL A 47 8.52 -4.55 -4.72
N ASN A 48 8.74 -5.49 -3.82
CA ASN A 48 9.75 -6.54 -4.00
C ASN A 48 9.40 -7.47 -5.18
N GLU A 49 8.12 -7.85 -5.31
CA GLU A 49 7.64 -8.69 -6.41
C GLU A 49 7.76 -7.97 -7.77
N ALA A 50 7.42 -6.69 -7.83
CA ALA A 50 7.57 -5.87 -9.03
C ALA A 50 9.04 -5.73 -9.43
N ALA A 51 9.93 -5.42 -8.48
CA ALA A 51 11.37 -5.32 -8.73
C ALA A 51 11.96 -6.65 -9.23
N ALA A 52 11.62 -7.76 -8.58
CA ALA A 52 12.09 -9.09 -8.97
C ALA A 52 11.60 -9.49 -10.37
N THR A 53 10.31 -9.29 -10.64
CA THR A 53 9.70 -9.65 -11.94
C THR A 53 10.23 -8.77 -13.07
N TYR A 54 10.47 -7.49 -12.81
CA TYR A 54 11.07 -6.58 -13.79
C TYR A 54 12.49 -7.03 -14.17
N GLY A 55 13.36 -7.33 -13.20
CA GLY A 55 14.72 -7.78 -13.48
C GLY A 55 14.76 -9.07 -14.31
N VAL A 56 13.93 -10.06 -13.94
CA VAL A 56 13.80 -11.32 -14.69
C VAL A 56 13.29 -11.07 -16.12
N GLY A 57 12.25 -10.25 -16.28
CA GLY A 57 11.69 -9.91 -17.58
C GLY A 57 12.67 -9.14 -18.48
N PHE A 58 13.46 -8.25 -17.89
CA PHE A 58 14.48 -7.47 -18.59
C PHE A 58 15.59 -8.38 -19.16
N GLU A 59 16.13 -9.30 -18.36
CA GLU A 59 17.14 -10.26 -18.82
C GLU A 59 16.58 -11.20 -19.89
N ALA A 60 15.35 -11.70 -19.72
CA ALA A 60 14.70 -12.54 -20.72
C ALA A 60 14.53 -11.80 -22.07
N ALA A 61 14.21 -10.50 -22.04
CA ALA A 61 14.14 -9.67 -23.23
C ALA A 61 15.52 -9.48 -23.89
N LEU A 62 16.58 -9.29 -23.11
CA LEU A 62 17.95 -9.21 -23.63
C LEU A 62 18.39 -10.51 -24.29
N GLU A 63 18.07 -11.65 -23.69
CA GLU A 63 18.34 -12.96 -24.29
C GLU A 63 17.61 -13.14 -25.63
N GLN A 64 16.34 -12.71 -25.71
CA GLN A 64 15.58 -12.73 -26.97
C GLN A 64 16.23 -11.85 -28.04
N VAL A 65 16.69 -10.64 -27.70
CA VAL A 65 17.40 -9.76 -28.64
C VAL A 65 18.70 -10.40 -29.12
N ARG A 66 19.50 -10.98 -28.22
CA ARG A 66 20.75 -11.67 -28.57
C ARG A 66 20.53 -12.86 -29.51
N LEU A 67 19.41 -13.58 -29.34
CA LEU A 67 19.05 -14.71 -30.20
C LEU A 67 18.57 -14.26 -31.59
N LEU A 68 17.68 -13.26 -31.65
CA LEU A 68 17.05 -12.81 -32.90
C LEU A 68 17.95 -11.90 -33.72
N CYS A 69 18.80 -11.11 -33.05
CA CYS A 69 19.70 -10.14 -33.66
C CYS A 69 21.10 -10.23 -33.00
N PRO A 70 21.92 -11.24 -33.32
CA PRO A 70 23.22 -11.45 -32.66
C PRO A 70 24.22 -10.30 -32.81
N SER A 71 24.05 -9.45 -33.82
CA SER A 71 24.90 -8.27 -34.05
C SER A 71 24.43 -7.02 -33.30
N ALA A 72 23.31 -7.08 -32.57
CA ALA A 72 22.82 -5.96 -31.78
C ALA A 72 23.75 -5.74 -30.57
N ASP A 73 24.27 -4.53 -30.43
CA ASP A 73 25.03 -4.14 -29.24
C ASP A 73 24.06 -3.81 -28.10
N VAL A 74 24.03 -4.69 -27.10
CA VAL A 74 23.25 -4.52 -25.87
C VAL A 74 24.14 -4.29 -24.65
N SER A 75 25.44 -3.98 -24.86
CA SER A 75 26.39 -3.75 -23.76
C SER A 75 26.02 -2.58 -22.86
N ALA A 76 25.32 -1.59 -23.42
CA ALA A 76 24.82 -0.43 -22.69
C ALA A 76 23.44 -0.65 -22.03
N ALA A 77 22.81 -1.82 -22.22
CA ALA A 77 21.51 -2.10 -21.62
C ALA A 77 21.67 -2.32 -20.11
N ASP A 78 20.87 -1.60 -19.33
CA ASP A 78 20.87 -1.68 -17.88
C ASP A 78 19.45 -1.40 -17.39
N ALA A 79 18.93 -2.30 -16.56
CA ALA A 79 17.58 -2.25 -16.03
C ALA A 79 17.36 -1.05 -15.07
N SER A 80 18.44 -0.54 -14.46
CA SER A 80 18.42 0.55 -13.49
C SER A 80 18.45 1.95 -14.12
N LYS A 81 18.69 2.06 -15.43
CA LYS A 81 18.74 3.37 -16.11
C LYS A 81 17.37 4.04 -16.15
N ILE A 82 17.37 5.35 -15.93
CA ILE A 82 16.17 6.19 -16.00
C ILE A 82 16.15 7.04 -17.26
N VAL A 83 14.96 7.49 -17.68
CA VAL A 83 14.81 8.41 -18.80
C VAL A 83 14.73 9.85 -18.27
N ARG A 84 15.72 10.67 -18.61
CA ARG A 84 15.76 12.11 -18.31
C ARG A 84 15.96 12.89 -19.60
N ASP A 85 15.06 13.82 -19.91
CA ASP A 85 15.07 14.61 -21.14
C ASP A 85 15.20 13.77 -22.43
N GLY A 86 14.54 12.60 -22.45
CA GLY A 86 14.57 11.67 -23.59
C GLY A 86 15.87 10.87 -23.72
N ARG A 87 16.76 10.93 -22.73
CA ARG A 87 18.03 10.18 -22.70
C ARG A 87 18.03 9.18 -21.55
N LEU A 88 18.64 8.02 -21.79
CA LEU A 88 18.94 7.06 -20.73
C LEU A 88 20.15 7.56 -19.94
N VAL A 89 19.99 7.70 -18.63
CA VAL A 89 21.03 8.08 -17.68
C VAL A 89 21.04 7.11 -16.51
N GLU A 90 22.17 7.01 -15.82
CA GLU A 90 22.22 6.33 -14.52
C GLU A 90 21.39 7.11 -13.49
N GLU A 91 20.86 6.42 -12.50
CA GLU A 91 20.07 7.00 -11.40
C GLU A 91 20.85 8.04 -10.58
#